data_AF-A0A660VEN2-F1
#
_entry.id   AF-A0A660VEN2-F1
#
_cell.length_a   1.000
_cell.length_b   1.000
_cell.length_c   1.000
_cell.angle_alpha   90.00
_cell.angle_beta   90.00
_cell.angle_gamma   90.00
#
_symmetry.space_group_name_H-M   'P 1'
#
loop_
_entity.id
_entity.type
_entity.pdbx_description
1 polymer ?
#
loop_
_entity_poly.entity_id
_entity_poly.type
_entity_poly.pdbx_seq_one_letter_code
_entity_poly.pdbx_strand_id
1 'polypeptide(L)'
;MRINAANCIDALASKEERDSIAAGSDIYWLTPGWFLNWRFIFKDYDRGKANETFRGHDKAVMLDALGVFEHAATEEPEKILEFSDFMGIPFEPYPVTLERVKGLLEEAAGRLRQR
;
A
#
# COMPACT_ATOMS: atom_id res chain seq x y z
N MET A 1 17.98 1.08 14.63
CA MET A 1 18.29 1.25 13.19
C MET A 1 17.15 2.02 12.55
N ARG A 2 17.41 3.16 11.89
CA ARG A 2 16.38 3.96 11.20
C ARG A 2 16.73 4.03 9.72
N ILE A 3 15.79 3.68 8.86
CA ILE A 3 15.92 3.80 7.40
C ILE A 3 15.46 5.18 6.95
N ASN A 4 15.94 5.62 5.78
CA ASN A 4 15.58 6.91 5.19
C ASN A 4 14.30 6.79 4.37
N ALA A 5 13.18 6.55 5.04
CA ALA A 5 11.85 6.51 4.42
C ALA A 5 10.85 7.30 5.29
N ALA A 6 9.93 8.01 4.63
CA ALA A 6 8.92 8.80 5.32
C ALA A 6 7.84 7.93 5.98
N ASN A 7 7.47 6.82 5.35
CA ASN A 7 6.49 5.84 5.82
C ASN A 7 6.68 4.50 5.10
N CYS A 8 5.81 3.52 5.36
CA CYS A 8 5.89 2.19 4.74
C CYS A 8 5.67 2.19 3.22
N ILE A 9 4.90 3.14 2.69
CA ILE A 9 4.70 3.30 1.25
C ILE A 9 6.00 3.76 0.59
N ASP A 10 6.64 4.78 1.18
CA ASP A 10 7.90 5.35 0.69
C ASP A 10 9.07 4.35 0.74
N ALA A 11 8.99 3.36 1.64
CA ALA A 11 9.95 2.26 1.69
C ALA A 11 9.83 1.30 0.49
N LEU A 12 8.63 1.14 -0.08
CA LEU A 12 8.36 0.27 -1.23
C LEU A 12 8.50 1.00 -2.57
N ALA A 13 8.05 2.25 -2.65
CA ALA A 13 8.16 3.07 -3.86
C ALA A 13 8.45 4.53 -3.49
N SER A 14 9.46 5.11 -4.14
CA SER A 14 9.81 6.52 -3.96
C SER A 14 8.65 7.44 -4.36
N LYS A 15 8.77 8.73 -4.04
CA LYS A 15 7.79 9.71 -4.51
C LYS A 15 7.75 9.75 -6.05
N GLU A 16 8.91 9.76 -6.70
CA GLU A 16 9.02 9.81 -8.16
C GLU A 16 8.41 8.57 -8.82
N GLU A 17 8.64 7.38 -8.25
CA GLU A 17 8.01 6.14 -8.73
C GLU A 17 6.49 6.22 -8.58
N ARG A 18 5.99 6.70 -7.43
CA ARG A 18 4.55 6.86 -7.19
C ARG A 18 3.91 7.90 -8.09
N ASP A 19 4.58 9.02 -8.37
CA ASP A 19 4.10 10.04 -9.28
C ASP A 19 3.99 9.47 -10.72
N SER A 20 4.95 8.62 -11.13
CA SER A 20 4.90 7.91 -12.41
C SER A 20 3.76 6.88 -12.48
N ILE A 21 3.54 6.11 -11.41
CA ILE A 21 2.46 5.13 -11.33
C ILE A 21 1.10 5.82 -11.32
N ALA A 22 1.00 6.97 -10.63
CA ALA A 22 -0.23 7.74 -10.53
C ALA A 22 -0.71 8.28 -11.88
N ALA A 23 0.21 8.63 -12.78
CA ALA A 23 -0.11 9.13 -14.11
C ALA A 23 -1.17 10.27 -14.11
N GLY A 24 -1.16 11.10 -13.06
CA GLY A 24 -2.09 12.22 -12.86
C GLY A 24 -3.36 11.89 -12.07
N SER A 25 -3.60 10.64 -11.72
CA SER A 25 -4.71 10.23 -10.84
C SER A 25 -4.41 10.48 -9.36
N ASP A 26 -5.43 10.81 -8.59
CA ASP A 26 -5.34 10.85 -7.12
C ASP A 26 -5.47 9.44 -6.55
N ILE A 27 -4.38 8.90 -5.99
CA ILE A 27 -4.28 7.52 -5.55
C ILE A 27 -4.19 7.43 -4.02
N TYR A 28 -5.06 6.60 -3.45
CA TYR A 28 -4.89 6.11 -2.08
C TYR A 28 -3.91 4.94 -2.05
N TRP A 29 -2.71 5.16 -1.51
CA TRP A 29 -1.65 4.15 -1.48
C TRP A 29 -1.75 3.22 -0.27
N LEU A 30 -1.64 1.92 -0.50
CA LEU A 30 -1.57 0.93 0.57
C LEU A 30 -0.56 -0.20 0.30
N THR A 31 -0.32 -1.00 1.34
CA THR A 31 0.52 -2.22 1.27
C THR A 31 -0.33 -3.46 1.57
N PRO A 32 0.14 -4.69 1.28
CA PRO A 32 -0.62 -5.92 1.50
C PRO A 32 -1.17 -6.09 2.92
N GLY A 33 -0.47 -5.58 3.92
CA GLY A 33 -0.94 -5.64 5.31
C GLY A 33 -2.28 -4.93 5.53
N TRP A 34 -2.55 -3.84 4.82
CA TRP A 34 -3.82 -3.13 4.88
C TRP A 34 -4.95 -3.98 4.32
N PHE A 35 -4.77 -4.54 3.12
CA PHE A 35 -5.76 -5.42 2.48
C PHE A 35 -6.02 -6.67 3.31
N LEU A 36 -4.99 -7.33 3.84
CA LEU A 36 -5.16 -8.56 4.61
C LEU A 36 -5.87 -8.34 5.96
N ASN A 37 -5.76 -7.14 6.53
CA ASN A 37 -6.23 -6.86 7.90
C ASN A 37 -7.23 -5.70 7.97
N TRP A 38 -7.83 -5.29 6.85
CA TRP A 38 -8.63 -4.06 6.78
C TRP A 38 -9.78 -4.05 7.80
N ARG A 39 -10.44 -5.20 8.00
CA ARG A 39 -11.53 -5.33 9.00
C ARG A 39 -11.07 -5.05 10.42
N PHE A 40 -9.83 -5.38 10.75
CA PHE A 40 -9.26 -5.09 12.08
C PHE A 40 -8.81 -3.62 12.18
N ILE A 41 -8.15 -3.12 11.13
CA ILE A 41 -7.66 -1.74 11.05
C ILE A 41 -8.82 -0.74 11.14
N PHE A 42 -9.92 -1.04 10.46
CA PHE A 42 -11.09 -0.17 10.34
C PHE A 42 -12.29 -0.66 11.16
N LYS A 43 -12.08 -1.48 12.20
CA LYS A 43 -13.17 -2.05 13.01
C LYS A 43 -14.10 -1.00 13.65
N ASP A 44 -13.58 0.21 13.90
CA ASP A 44 -14.30 1.34 14.50
C ASP A 44 -14.74 2.39 13.46
N TYR A 45 -14.62 2.05 12.17
CA TYR A 45 -15.12 2.87 11.07
C TYR A 45 -16.56 2.49 10.77
N ASP A 46 -17.45 3.47 10.88
CA ASP A 46 -18.73 3.40 10.21
C ASP A 46 -18.57 3.84 8.74
N ARG A 47 -19.67 3.77 7.99
CA ARG A 47 -19.70 4.19 6.58
C ARG A 47 -19.36 5.68 6.41
N GLY A 48 -19.65 6.53 7.38
CA GLY A 48 -19.35 7.95 7.34
C GLY A 48 -17.84 8.20 7.37
N LYS A 49 -17.14 7.59 8.33
CA LYS A 49 -15.68 7.69 8.47
C LYS A 49 -14.92 7.08 7.30
N ALA A 50 -15.39 5.92 6.80
CA ALA A 50 -14.83 5.33 5.58
C ALA A 50 -14.97 6.30 4.40
N ASN A 51 -16.17 6.86 4.19
CA ASN A 51 -16.37 7.86 3.15
C ASN A 51 -15.45 9.08 3.34
N GLU A 52 -15.31 9.63 4.54
CA GLU A 52 -14.41 10.78 4.77
C GLU A 52 -12.93 10.47 4.45
N THR A 53 -12.52 9.21 4.63
CA THR A 53 -11.12 8.79 4.42
C THR A 53 -10.80 8.55 2.96
N PHE A 54 -11.69 7.88 2.23
CA PHE A 54 -11.41 7.41 0.86
C PHE A 54 -12.04 8.30 -0.22
N ARG A 55 -13.06 9.09 0.11
CA ARG A 55 -13.73 9.97 -0.85
C ARG A 55 -12.77 11.03 -1.37
N GLY A 56 -12.74 11.17 -2.69
CA GLY A 56 -11.91 12.17 -3.38
C GLY A 56 -10.73 11.55 -4.13
N HIS A 57 -10.33 10.33 -3.76
CA HIS A 57 -9.38 9.56 -4.55
C HIS A 57 -10.07 8.91 -5.74
N ASP A 58 -9.36 8.83 -6.86
CA ASP A 58 -9.84 8.14 -8.07
C ASP A 58 -9.83 6.63 -7.88
N LYS A 59 -8.85 6.11 -7.13
CA LYS A 59 -8.66 4.69 -6.84
C LYS A 59 -7.70 4.45 -5.69
N ALA A 60 -7.74 3.23 -5.15
CA ALA A 60 -6.75 2.71 -4.23
C ALA A 60 -5.78 1.77 -4.97
N VAL A 61 -4.47 1.95 -4.75
CA VAL A 61 -3.43 1.09 -5.32
C VAL A 61 -2.61 0.44 -4.22
N MET A 62 -2.53 -0.90 -4.25
CA MET A 62 -1.68 -1.68 -3.37
C MET A 62 -0.33 -1.98 -4.02
N LEU A 63 0.75 -1.49 -3.42
CA LEU A 63 2.11 -1.86 -3.79
C LEU A 63 2.39 -3.30 -3.34
N ASP A 64 2.27 -4.26 -4.25
CA ASP A 64 2.30 -5.69 -3.93
C ASP A 64 3.64 -6.32 -4.32
N ALA A 65 4.46 -6.62 -3.32
CA ALA A 65 5.74 -7.30 -3.51
C ALA A 65 5.65 -8.83 -3.33
N LEU A 66 4.49 -9.35 -2.89
CA LEU A 66 4.35 -10.72 -2.41
C LEU A 66 3.33 -11.54 -3.22
N GLY A 67 2.68 -10.92 -4.22
CA GLY A 67 1.63 -11.58 -5.02
C GLY A 67 0.36 -11.83 -4.21
N VAL A 68 0.10 -11.01 -3.18
CA VAL A 68 -1.08 -11.13 -2.32
C VAL A 68 -2.37 -10.94 -3.12
N PHE A 69 -2.38 -9.99 -4.06
CA PHE A 69 -3.56 -9.74 -4.88
C PHE A 69 -3.85 -10.91 -5.80
N GLU A 70 -2.83 -11.47 -6.48
CA GLU A 70 -2.99 -12.61 -7.38
C GLU A 70 -3.50 -13.85 -6.63
N HIS A 71 -2.94 -14.10 -5.44
CA HIS A 71 -3.41 -15.17 -4.57
C HIS A 71 -4.88 -14.97 -4.17
N ALA A 72 -5.25 -13.76 -3.71
CA ALA A 72 -6.63 -13.46 -3.35
C ALA A 72 -7.57 -13.55 -4.54
N ALA A 73 -7.17 -13.10 -5.73
CA ALA A 73 -7.98 -13.20 -6.94
C ALA A 73 -8.25 -14.65 -7.36
N THR A 74 -7.32 -15.56 -7.03
CA THR A 74 -7.45 -16.99 -7.35
C THR A 74 -8.27 -17.74 -6.30
N GLU A 75 -8.01 -17.51 -5.01
CA GLU A 75 -8.58 -18.30 -3.92
C GLU A 75 -9.84 -17.69 -3.31
N GLU A 76 -9.90 -16.34 -3.19
CA GLU A 76 -10.94 -15.62 -2.43
C GLU A 76 -11.27 -14.25 -3.08
N PRO A 77 -11.71 -14.22 -4.35
CA PRO A 77 -11.90 -12.97 -5.11
C PRO A 77 -12.93 -12.03 -4.48
N GLU A 78 -13.89 -12.54 -3.71
CA GLU A 78 -14.85 -11.75 -2.96
C GLU A 78 -14.18 -10.79 -1.96
N LYS A 79 -13.01 -11.14 -1.40
CA LYS A 79 -12.30 -10.24 -0.48
C LYS A 79 -11.86 -8.96 -1.16
N ILE A 80 -11.48 -9.03 -2.43
CA ILE A 80 -11.08 -7.87 -3.24
C ILE A 80 -12.30 -6.96 -3.45
N LEU A 81 -13.44 -7.56 -3.82
CA LEU A 81 -14.69 -6.84 -4.04
C LEU A 81 -15.20 -6.18 -2.75
N GLU A 82 -15.23 -6.91 -1.65
CA GLU A 82 -15.63 -6.39 -0.34
C GLU A 82 -14.76 -5.22 0.11
N PHE A 83 -13.45 -5.29 -0.14
CA PHE A 83 -12.54 -4.21 0.24
C PHE A 83 -12.72 -2.98 -0.64
N SER A 84 -12.91 -3.17 -1.96
CA SER A 84 -13.24 -2.07 -2.88
C SER A 84 -14.57 -1.42 -2.50
N ASP A 85 -15.60 -2.21 -2.19
CA ASP A 85 -16.92 -1.75 -1.75
C ASP A 85 -16.85 -0.98 -0.42
N PHE A 86 -16.02 -1.45 0.53
CA PHE A 86 -15.80 -0.76 1.79
C PHE A 86 -15.17 0.63 1.58
N MET A 87 -14.19 0.73 0.67
CA MET A 87 -13.53 2.01 0.35
C MET A 87 -14.42 2.91 -0.53
N GLY A 88 -15.35 2.33 -1.30
CA GLY A 88 -16.19 3.06 -2.24
C GLY A 88 -15.44 3.58 -3.47
N ILE A 89 -14.24 3.06 -3.74
CA ILE A 89 -13.37 3.39 -4.88
C ILE A 89 -12.75 2.12 -5.45
N PRO A 90 -12.34 2.09 -6.73
CA PRO A 90 -11.65 0.94 -7.33
C PRO A 90 -10.40 0.55 -6.55
N PHE A 91 -10.17 -0.75 -6.42
CA PHE A 91 -8.99 -1.31 -5.76
C PHE A 91 -8.14 -2.12 -6.75
N GLU A 92 -6.89 -1.69 -6.96
CA GLU A 92 -5.99 -2.27 -7.95
C GLU A 92 -4.63 -2.66 -7.32
N PRO A 93 -3.98 -3.74 -7.79
CA PRO A 93 -2.61 -4.02 -7.43
C PRO A 93 -1.64 -3.23 -8.32
N TYR A 94 -0.45 -2.96 -7.80
CA TYR A 94 0.72 -2.59 -8.59
C TYR A 94 1.92 -3.42 -8.12
N PRO A 95 2.48 -4.30 -8.97
CA PRO A 95 3.59 -5.14 -8.57
C PRO A 95 4.85 -4.30 -8.32
N VAL A 96 5.52 -4.54 -7.19
CA VAL A 96 6.81 -3.92 -6.84
C VAL A 96 7.80 -4.97 -6.36
N THR A 97 9.08 -4.61 -6.23
CA THR A 97 10.10 -5.46 -5.63
C THR A 97 10.44 -4.98 -4.22
N LEU A 98 11.14 -5.82 -3.44
CA LEU A 98 11.69 -5.41 -2.14
C LEU A 98 13.10 -4.79 -2.24
N GLU A 99 13.63 -4.54 -3.43
CA GLU A 99 15.00 -4.04 -3.60
C GLU A 99 15.19 -2.65 -2.99
N ARG A 100 14.19 -1.76 -3.07
CA ARG A 100 14.26 -0.45 -2.40
C ARG A 100 14.35 -0.59 -0.89
N VAL A 101 13.50 -1.43 -0.28
CA VAL A 101 13.53 -1.70 1.16
C VAL A 101 14.89 -2.26 1.57
N LYS A 102 15.42 -3.22 0.81
CA LYS A 102 16.75 -3.79 1.02
C LYS A 102 17.84 -2.71 0.96
N GLY A 103 17.85 -1.87 -0.07
CA GLY A 103 18.83 -0.78 -0.20
C GLY A 103 18.78 0.19 0.98
N LEU A 104 17.57 0.59 1.40
CA LEU A 104 17.36 1.46 2.56
C LEU A 104 17.90 0.84 3.86
N LEU A 105 17.76 -0.47 4.03
CA LEU A 105 18.29 -1.22 5.18
C LEU A 105 19.82 -1.36 5.11
N GLU A 106 20.38 -1.65 3.94
CA GLU A 106 21.82 -1.74 3.71
C GLU A 106 22.51 -0.41 4.01
N GLU A 107 21.96 0.71 3.54
CA GLU A 107 22.45 2.05 3.87
C GLU A 107 22.40 2.33 5.38
N ALA A 108 21.29 1.97 6.04
CA ALA A 108 21.15 2.17 7.48
C ALA A 108 22.15 1.31 8.27
N ALA A 109 22.38 0.07 7.85
CA ALA A 109 23.39 -0.81 8.43
C ALA A 109 24.81 -0.27 8.21
N GLY A 110 25.11 0.25 7.01
CA GLY A 110 26.37 0.90 6.69
C GLY A 110 26.68 2.08 7.62
N ARG A 111 25.69 2.97 7.84
CA ARG A 111 25.82 4.09 8.78
C ARG A 111 26.05 3.64 10.23
N LEU A 112 25.51 2.50 10.64
CA LEU A 112 25.72 1.96 11.98
C LEU A 112 27.12 1.37 12.16
N ARG A 113 27.68 0.75 11.12
CA ARG A 113 29.04 0.16 11.17
C ARG A 113 30.15 1.21 11.15
N GLN A 114 29.86 2.42 10.70
CA GLN A 114 30.79 3.55 10.66
C GLN A 114 30.78 4.39 11.96
N ARG A 115 29.96 4.02 12.93
CA ARG A 115 29.91 4.61 14.28
C ARG A 115 30.67 3.73 15.27
#